data_AF-A0A256YKS3-F1
#
_entry.id   AF-A0A256YKS3-F1
#
_cell.length_a   1.000
_cell.length_b   1.000
_cell.length_c   1.000
_cell.angle_alpha   90.00
_cell.angle_beta   90.00
_cell.angle_gamma   90.00
#
_symmetry.space_group_name_H-M   'P 1'
#
loop_
_entity.id
_entity.type
_entity.pdbx_description
1 polymer ?
#
loop_
_entity_poly.entity_id
_entity_poly.type
_entity_poly.pdbx_seq_one_letter_code
_entity_poly.pdbx_strand_id
1 'polypeptide(L)'
;MILPTGCSIDSIELFMLAGLTSINNAISKNNGDSLAEYIDVPYTARTKVITLLRKATNIFGGTIIVGRSMDKTLDIPTRQGYIGIITLCGESLPAALEERGIKTNTETVASVINFKELEPIAPVKGEVLLL
;
A
#
# COMPACT_ATOMS: atom_id res chain seq x y z
N MET A 1 9.41 -7.52 -4.63
CA MET A 1 9.62 -6.06 -4.51
C MET A 1 10.49 -5.60 -5.66
N ILE A 2 10.10 -4.54 -6.35
CA ILE A 2 10.92 -3.85 -7.35
C ILE A 2 11.19 -2.44 -6.80
N LEU A 3 12.44 -1.98 -6.89
CA LEU A 3 12.82 -0.65 -6.38
C LEU A 3 12.47 0.42 -7.42
N PRO A 4 11.76 1.50 -7.04
CA PRO A 4 11.35 2.56 -7.97
C PRO A 4 12.51 3.26 -8.67
N THR A 5 13.70 3.31 -8.06
CA THR A 5 14.87 4.06 -8.57
C THR A 5 15.57 3.42 -9.77
N GLY A 6 15.11 2.25 -10.24
CA GLY A 6 15.75 1.50 -11.33
C GLY A 6 14.84 1.15 -12.52
N CYS A 7 13.57 1.53 -12.49
CA CYS A 7 12.59 1.16 -13.51
C CYS A 7 11.78 2.36 -13.99
N SER A 8 11.63 2.50 -15.31
CA SER A 8 10.66 3.43 -15.93
C SER A 8 9.24 2.87 -15.98
N ILE A 9 9.06 1.63 -15.55
CA ILE A 9 7.79 0.91 -15.52
C ILE A 9 7.26 0.96 -14.09
N ASP A 10 5.97 1.25 -13.94
CA ASP A 10 5.28 1.14 -12.66
C ASP A 10 5.28 -0.33 -12.21
N SER A 11 5.88 -0.58 -11.04
CA SER A 11 6.01 -1.94 -10.50
C SER A 11 4.66 -2.53 -10.11
N ILE A 12 3.71 -1.70 -9.70
CA ILE A 12 2.37 -2.14 -9.31
C ILE A 12 1.59 -2.57 -10.55
N GLU A 13 1.64 -1.78 -11.61
CA GLU A 13 1.06 -2.14 -12.92
C GLU A 13 1.64 -3.46 -13.44
N LEU A 14 2.96 -3.62 -13.36
CA LEU A 14 3.63 -4.86 -13.77
C LEU A 14 3.13 -6.07 -12.97
N PHE A 15 2.97 -5.95 -11.65
CA PHE A 15 2.47 -7.04 -10.81
C PHE A 15 1.01 -7.41 -11.12
N MET A 16 0.16 -6.42 -11.42
CA MET A 16 -1.22 -6.66 -11.87
C MET A 16 -1.24 -7.40 -13.21
N LEU A 17 -0.51 -6.90 -14.21
CA LEU A 17 -0.44 -7.50 -15.56
C LEU A 17 0.15 -8.91 -15.54
N ALA A 18 1.07 -9.20 -14.62
CA ALA A 18 1.65 -10.52 -14.43
C ALA A 18 0.71 -11.51 -13.70
N GLY A 19 -0.46 -11.05 -13.22
CA GLY A 19 -1.42 -11.89 -12.50
C GLY A 19 -0.89 -12.38 -11.15
N LEU A 20 -0.03 -11.59 -10.50
CA LEU A 20 0.64 -11.96 -9.25
C LEU A 20 -0.16 -11.61 -8.00
N THR A 21 -1.44 -11.24 -8.15
CA THR A 21 -2.34 -10.91 -7.06
C THR A 21 -3.40 -12.00 -6.88
N SER A 22 -3.85 -12.20 -5.65
CA SER A 22 -5.03 -13.01 -5.36
C SER A 22 -5.86 -12.35 -4.25
N ILE A 23 -6.22 -11.09 -4.46
CA ILE A 23 -6.88 -10.21 -3.51
C ILE A 23 -8.26 -10.74 -3.14
N ASN A 24 -8.99 -11.32 -4.11
CA ASN A 24 -10.28 -11.94 -3.82
C ASN A 24 -10.16 -13.15 -2.89
N ASN A 25 -9.07 -13.92 -2.99
CA ASN A 25 -8.79 -15.00 -2.03
C ASN A 25 -8.40 -14.42 -0.67
N ALA A 26 -7.61 -13.34 -0.62
CA ALA A 26 -7.28 -12.67 0.63
C ALA A 26 -8.55 -12.22 1.39
N ILE A 27 -9.53 -11.65 0.68
CA ILE A 27 -10.81 -11.21 1.25
C ILE A 27 -11.70 -12.39 1.65
N SER A 28 -11.88 -13.39 0.78
CA SER A 28 -12.88 -14.46 0.99
C SER A 28 -12.37 -15.65 1.81
N LYS A 29 -11.06 -15.88 1.84
CA LYS A 29 -10.43 -17.07 2.43
C LYS A 29 -9.38 -16.72 3.48
N ASN A 30 -9.14 -15.44 3.77
CA ASN A 30 -8.03 -14.98 4.63
C ASN A 30 -6.65 -15.52 4.18
N ASN A 31 -6.50 -15.79 2.87
CA ASN A 31 -5.25 -16.27 2.30
C ASN A 31 -5.13 -15.78 0.86
N GLY A 32 -4.09 -15.02 0.57
CA GLY A 32 -3.83 -14.53 -0.77
C GLY A 32 -2.81 -13.41 -0.81
N ASP A 33 -2.40 -13.06 -2.02
CA ASP A 33 -1.39 -12.05 -2.29
C ASP A 33 -2.04 -10.70 -2.62
N SER A 34 -1.53 -9.63 -1.99
CA SER A 34 -1.97 -8.25 -2.22
C SER A 34 -0.79 -7.37 -2.58
N LEU A 35 -1.09 -6.26 -3.25
CA LEU A 35 -0.13 -5.22 -3.56
C LEU A 35 0.14 -4.38 -2.32
N ALA A 36 1.42 -4.13 -2.05
CA ALA A 36 1.86 -3.29 -0.96
C ALA A 36 3.08 -2.45 -1.38
N GLU A 37 3.13 -1.25 -0.84
CA GLU A 37 4.23 -0.32 -1.02
C GLU A 37 5.11 -0.30 0.23
N TYR A 38 6.43 -0.22 0.03
CA TYR A 38 7.42 -0.12 1.10
C TYR A 38 8.16 1.22 0.99
N ILE A 39 8.23 1.94 2.12
CA ILE A 39 8.92 3.23 2.20
C ILE A 39 9.87 3.24 3.41
N ASP A 40 11.12 3.66 3.17
CA ASP A 40 12.09 3.95 4.21
C ASP A 40 11.89 5.36 4.76
N VAL A 41 11.76 5.49 6.08
CA VAL A 41 11.63 6.77 6.78
C VAL A 41 12.74 6.94 7.82
N PRO A 42 13.39 8.12 7.93
CA PRO A 42 14.40 8.33 8.96
C PRO A 42 13.85 8.06 10.37
N TYR A 43 14.62 7.33 11.19
CA TYR A 43 14.19 6.95 12.54
C TYR A 43 13.83 8.17 13.41
N THR A 44 14.54 9.28 13.23
CA THR A 44 14.29 10.55 13.93
C THR A 44 12.90 11.13 13.65
N ALA A 45 12.29 10.81 12.50
CA ALA A 45 10.96 11.26 12.12
C ALA A 45 9.83 10.32 12.57
N ARG A 46 10.16 9.14 13.13
CA ARG A 46 9.23 8.05 13.45
C ARG A 46 7.97 8.52 14.17
N THR A 47 8.12 9.22 15.29
CA THR A 47 7.00 9.66 16.12
C THR A 47 6.05 10.59 15.37
N LYS A 48 6.61 11.53 14.60
CA LYS A 48 5.83 12.47 13.79
C LYS A 48 5.08 11.74 12.69
N VAL A 49 5.75 10.80 11.99
CA VAL A 49 5.14 10.02 10.91
C VAL A 49 4.01 9.14 11.44
N ILE A 50 4.21 8.38 12.52
CA ILE A 50 3.14 7.56 13.12
C ILE A 50 1.92 8.41 13.50
N THR A 51 2.15 9.62 14.03
CA THR A 51 1.06 10.54 14.38
C THR A 51 0.26 10.99 13.15
N LEU A 52 0.95 11.29 12.05
CA LEU A 52 0.30 11.68 10.79
C LEU A 52 -0.42 10.50 10.15
N LEU A 53 0.19 9.31 10.14
CA LEU A 53 -0.40 8.10 9.60
C LEU A 53 -1.70 7.74 10.32
N ARG A 54 -1.72 7.79 11.66
CA ARG A 54 -2.95 7.56 12.44
C ARG A 54 -4.07 8.54 12.08
N LYS A 55 -3.74 9.80 11.80
CA LYS A 55 -4.72 10.80 11.34
C LYS A 55 -5.22 10.47 9.93
N ALA A 56 -4.30 10.11 9.03
CA ALA A 56 -4.62 9.76 7.65
C ALA A 56 -5.50 8.51 7.57
N THR A 57 -5.18 7.45 8.32
CA THR A 57 -5.94 6.19 8.33
C THR A 57 -7.37 6.37 8.87
N ASN A 58 -7.61 7.37 9.71
CA ASN A 58 -8.98 7.70 10.14
C ASN A 58 -9.84 8.34 9.03
N ILE A 59 -9.21 8.84 7.97
CA ILE A 59 -9.88 9.47 6.82
C ILE A 59 -9.95 8.48 5.65
N PHE A 60 -8.84 7.82 5.33
CA PHE A 60 -8.72 6.95 4.14
C PHE A 60 -8.95 5.47 4.44
N GLY A 61 -8.96 5.08 5.72
CA GLY A 61 -8.98 3.67 6.13
C GLY A 61 -7.65 2.96 5.87
N GLY A 62 -7.70 1.63 5.96
CA GLY A 62 -6.58 0.75 5.65
C GLY A 62 -5.67 0.46 6.84
N THR A 63 -4.78 -0.51 6.63
CA THR A 63 -3.79 -0.95 7.61
C THR A 63 -2.41 -0.51 7.16
N ILE A 64 -1.67 0.12 8.06
CA ILE A 64 -0.29 0.52 7.86
C ILE A 64 0.58 -0.21 8.86
N ILE A 65 1.64 -0.84 8.37
CA ILE A 65 2.61 -1.57 9.19
C ILE A 65 3.86 -0.72 9.30
N VAL A 66 4.32 -0.49 10.52
CA VAL A 66 5.55 0.25 10.81
C VAL A 66 6.52 -0.69 11.51
N GLY A 67 7.64 -0.95 10.87
CA GLY A 67 8.71 -1.79 11.40
C GLY A 67 9.55 -1.12 12.48
N ARG A 68 10.46 -1.91 13.04
CA ARG A 68 11.48 -1.45 13.98
C ARG A 68 12.68 -0.89 13.22
N SER A 69 13.48 -0.08 13.91
CA SER A 69 14.71 0.40 13.31
C SER A 69 15.73 -0.73 13.23
N MET A 70 16.46 -0.78 12.10
CA MET A 70 17.51 -1.77 11.84
C MET A 70 17.03 -3.24 11.88
N ASP A 71 15.72 -3.47 11.77
CA ASP A 71 15.12 -4.79 11.64
C ASP A 71 14.41 -4.89 10.29
N LYS A 72 14.03 -6.10 9.88
CA LYS A 72 13.21 -6.31 8.68
C LYS A 72 11.75 -5.91 8.95
N THR A 73 11.10 -5.36 7.95
CA THR A 73 9.64 -5.13 7.96
C THR A 73 9.01 -6.06 6.94
N LEU A 74 8.26 -7.09 7.38
CA LEU A 74 7.74 -8.17 6.52
C LEU A 74 8.82 -8.74 5.58
N ASP A 75 9.94 -9.17 6.16
CA ASP A 75 11.12 -9.70 5.46
C ASP A 75 11.86 -8.74 4.51
N ILE A 76 11.40 -7.49 4.37
CA ILE A 76 12.09 -6.45 3.62
C ILE A 76 13.17 -5.83 4.51
N PRO A 77 14.46 -5.84 4.10
CA PRO A 77 15.53 -5.23 4.88
C PRO A 77 15.41 -3.71 4.92
N THR A 78 15.47 -3.14 6.12
CA THR A 78 15.42 -1.69 6.32
C THR A 78 16.83 -1.08 6.39
N ARG A 79 17.01 0.09 5.78
CA ARG A 79 18.28 0.83 5.81
C ARG A 79 18.67 1.22 7.24
N GLN A 80 19.98 1.20 7.54
CA GLN A 80 20.49 1.64 8.83
C GLN A 80 20.09 3.09 9.13
N GLY A 81 19.53 3.34 10.33
CA GLY A 81 19.02 4.65 10.74
C GLY A 81 17.61 4.99 10.24
N TYR A 82 16.95 4.04 9.57
CA TYR A 82 15.58 4.17 9.07
C TYR A 82 14.63 3.18 9.77
N ILE A 83 13.33 3.36 9.52
CA ILE A 83 12.26 2.39 9.77
C ILE A 83 11.58 2.09 8.43
N GLY A 84 11.14 0.85 8.24
CA GLY A 84 10.28 0.48 7.11
C GLY A 84 8.81 0.76 7.42
N ILE A 85 8.09 1.27 6.44
CA ILE A 85 6.64 1.46 6.48
C ILE A 85 6.03 0.72 5.29
N ILE A 86 5.00 -0.07 5.55
CA ILE A 86 4.27 -0.82 4.52
C ILE A 86 2.80 -0.41 4.51
N THR A 87 2.29 -0.11 3.33
CA THR A 87 0.89 0.26 3.08
C THR A 87 0.31 -0.55 1.94
N LEU A 88 -1.00 -0.82 1.96
CA LEU A 88 -1.70 -1.40 0.81
C LEU A 88 -1.78 -0.37 -0.34
N CYS A 89 -1.65 -0.86 -1.57
CA CYS A 89 -1.76 -0.03 -2.77
C CYS A 89 -3.22 0.22 -3.14
N GLY A 90 -3.56 1.42 -3.61
CA GLY A 90 -4.93 1.75 -4.05
C GLY A 90 -5.36 0.94 -5.28
N GLU A 91 -4.37 0.53 -6.08
CA GLU A 91 -4.47 -0.34 -7.26
C GLU A 91 -4.90 -1.77 -6.90
N SER A 92 -4.97 -2.12 -5.62
CA SER A 92 -5.54 -3.41 -5.18
C SER A 92 -7.01 -3.56 -5.62
N LEU A 93 -7.76 -2.45 -5.73
CA LEU A 93 -9.16 -2.51 -6.18
C LEU A 93 -9.30 -2.91 -7.66
N PRO A 94 -8.66 -2.23 -8.63
CA PRO A 94 -8.69 -2.67 -10.03
C PRO A 94 -8.12 -4.08 -10.20
N ALA A 95 -7.02 -4.44 -9.52
CA ALA A 95 -6.48 -5.80 -9.53
C ALA A 95 -7.53 -6.87 -9.13
N ALA A 96 -8.31 -6.60 -8.07
CA ALA A 96 -9.39 -7.49 -7.64
C ALA A 96 -10.54 -7.60 -8.66
N LEU A 97 -10.77 -6.58 -9.49
CA LEU A 97 -11.74 -6.64 -10.59
C LEU A 97 -11.19 -7.49 -11.75
N GLU A 98 -9.91 -7.35 -12.09
CA GLU A 98 -9.26 -8.11 -13.15
C GLU A 98 -9.17 -9.61 -12.85
N GLU A 99 -8.92 -9.98 -11.58
CA GLU A 99 -9.00 -11.37 -11.10
C GLU A 99 -10.38 -12.02 -11.36
N ARG A 100 -11.44 -11.22 -11.51
CA ARG A 100 -12.80 -11.67 -11.85
C ARG A 100 -13.12 -11.57 -13.34
N GLY A 101 -12.15 -11.23 -14.18
CA GLY A 101 -12.33 -11.04 -15.62
C GLY A 101 -12.97 -9.70 -16.01
N ILE A 102 -13.11 -8.76 -15.07
CA ILE A 102 -13.58 -7.40 -15.37
C ILE A 102 -12.35 -6.57 -15.76
N LYS A 103 -12.23 -6.25 -17.05
CA LYS A 103 -11.11 -5.45 -17.55
C LYS A 103 -11.11 -4.05 -16.95
N THR A 104 -9.96 -3.60 -16.47
CA THR A 104 -9.76 -2.23 -16.02
C THR A 104 -8.76 -1.51 -16.93
N ASN A 105 -8.79 -0.17 -16.93
CA ASN A 105 -7.74 0.64 -17.53
C ASN A 105 -7.17 1.53 -16.43
N THR A 106 -5.96 1.21 -15.98
CA THR A 106 -5.25 1.95 -14.94
C THR A 106 -4.09 2.66 -15.60
N GLU A 107 -4.01 3.98 -15.43
CA GLU A 107 -2.92 4.80 -15.97
C GLU A 107 -2.13 5.41 -14.82
N THR A 108 -0.79 5.40 -14.91
CA THR A 108 0.07 6.04 -13.92
C THR A 108 -0.12 7.56 -13.93
N VAL A 109 -0.82 8.06 -12.91
CA VAL A 109 -1.18 9.49 -12.70
C VAL A 109 -2.04 10.08 -13.83
N ALA A 110 -3.33 9.76 -13.81
CA ALA A 110 -4.28 10.29 -14.79
C ALA A 110 -4.70 11.76 -14.53
N SER A 111 -4.84 12.18 -13.27
CA SER A 111 -5.36 13.52 -12.92
C SER A 111 -5.11 13.88 -11.45
N VAL A 112 -5.37 15.15 -11.09
CA VAL A 112 -5.50 15.62 -9.72
C VAL A 112 -6.96 15.97 -9.45
N ILE A 113 -7.52 15.43 -8.37
CA ILE A 113 -8.91 15.69 -7.95
C ILE A 113 -8.94 16.34 -6.56
N ASN A 114 -9.90 17.23 -6.31
CA ASN A 114 -10.10 17.77 -4.98
C ASN A 114 -10.70 16.69 -4.07
N PHE A 115 -10.13 16.49 -2.88
CA PHE A 115 -10.65 15.52 -1.91
C PHE A 115 -12.15 15.71 -1.61
N LYS A 116 -12.66 16.95 -1.67
CA LYS A 116 -14.08 17.26 -1.42
C LYS A 116 -15.04 16.72 -2.50
N GLU A 117 -14.52 16.33 -3.65
CA GLU A 117 -15.30 15.75 -4.75
C GLU A 117 -15.43 14.22 -4.60
N LEU A 118 -14.72 13.61 -3.63
CA LEU A 118 -14.78 12.17 -3.37
C LEU A 118 -15.94 11.83 -2.43
N GLU A 119 -16.61 10.72 -2.72
CA GLU A 119 -17.66 10.17 -1.87
C GLU A 119 -17.20 8.85 -1.21
N PRO A 120 -17.49 8.64 0.08
CA PRO A 120 -17.16 7.39 0.75
C PRO A 120 -18.06 6.26 0.26
N ILE A 121 -17.45 5.18 -0.23
CA ILE A 121 -18.16 3.97 -0.68
C ILE A 121 -18.53 3.03 0.48
N ALA A 122 -17.88 3.17 1.63
CA ALA A 122 -18.11 2.40 2.85
C ALA A 122 -17.53 3.13 4.08
N PRO A 123 -17.97 2.80 5.31
CA PRO A 123 -17.29 3.24 6.52
C PRO A 123 -15.83 2.78 6.53
N VAL A 124 -14.91 3.71 6.81
CA VAL A 124 -13.49 3.42 6.86
C VAL A 124 -13.06 3.04 8.27
N LYS A 125 -12.19 2.03 8.38
CA LYS A 125 -11.45 1.73 9.61
C LYS A 125 -9.96 1.78 9.30
N GLY A 126 -9.26 2.59 10.07
CA GLY A 126 -7.82 2.75 9.99
C GLY A 126 -7.10 2.04 11.12
N GLU A 127 -5.96 1.42 10.81
CA GLU A 127 -5.09 0.82 11.83
C GLU A 127 -3.61 1.06 11.51
N VAL A 128 -2.83 1.41 12.53
CA VAL A 128 -1.37 1.51 12.43
C VAL A 128 -0.76 0.47 13.36
N LEU A 129 -0.26 -0.61 12.77
CA LEU A 129 0.42 -1.71 13.46
C LEU A 129 1.89 -1.37 13.63
N LEU A 130 2.37 -1.45 14.87
CA LEU A 130 3.78 -1.27 15.19
C LEU A 130 4.36 -2.66 15.47
N LEU A 131 5.31 -3.11 14.65
CA LEU A 131 5.99 -4.38 14.85
C LEU A 131 7.10 -4.26 15.90
#